data_AF-A0A7X6SR44-F1
#
_entry.id   AF-A0A7X6SR44-F1
#
_cell.length_a   1.000
_cell.length_b   1.000
_cell.length_c   1.000
_cell.angle_alpha   90.00
_cell.angle_beta   90.00
_cell.angle_gamma   90.00
#
_symmetry.space_group_name_H-M   'P 1'
#
loop_
_entity.id
_entity.type
_entity.pdbx_description
1 polymer ?
#
loop_
_entity_poly.entity_id
_entity_poly.type
_entity_poly.pdbx_seq_one_letter_code
_entity_poly.pdbx_strand_id
1 'polypeptide(L)'
;MMKLKLTFFALIAILLSSCNNKPEMKITDLHVHLKGNLTIDDAVAKSAAENIDYGIAVNCGLGFPIHKDSQIDSVVAILRNYPQFYLAMQAEGREWMNIFSKESMDKFDYVFTDCMTFTDAKGRRNRIWMPDETWIDDEQEFMDYVVSTLAKILKDLDLNGNLAIARILQFLPGIILGLTVHEFSHAWMAKKCGDSTSEQQGRVTLNPFKHIDPLGFVMLLVAGFGWAKPVQFNEQNLRNPRQDVMKIAVAGPLSNALTAMILSIAFSVFSRYTAGDYSNWISITREVFLYAIYINWGLFIFNLIPLPPLDGSHLLLNQFRKYPRFHEGLYKYGSYIFLGLILVTVFTDINLFPIWPAMQFLGNGFLSLVGYS
;
A
#
# COMPACT_ATOMS: atom_id res chain seq x y z
N MET A 1 35.57 8.68 -20.28
CA MET A 1 34.91 7.48 -19.70
C MET A 1 35.54 6.98 -18.39
N MET A 2 36.87 7.02 -18.22
CA MET A 2 37.51 6.50 -17.00
C MET A 2 37.32 7.39 -15.75
N LYS A 3 37.33 8.72 -15.91
CA LYS A 3 37.09 9.69 -14.81
C LYS A 3 35.68 9.62 -14.22
N LEU A 4 34.67 9.29 -15.03
CA LEU A 4 33.26 9.17 -14.59
C LEU A 4 33.00 7.88 -13.78
N LYS A 5 33.74 6.80 -14.09
CA LYS A 5 33.71 5.57 -13.29
C LYS A 5 34.40 5.75 -11.94
N LEU A 6 35.50 6.51 -11.90
CA LEU A 6 36.24 6.76 -10.65
C LEU A 6 35.44 7.63 -9.67
N THR A 7 34.71 8.65 -10.14
CA THR A 7 33.81 9.45 -9.29
C THR A 7 32.61 8.65 -8.81
N PHE A 8 32.09 7.71 -9.60
CA PHE A 8 30.99 6.83 -9.19
C PHE A 8 31.42 5.87 -8.05
N PHE A 9 32.60 5.25 -8.15
CA PHE A 9 33.13 4.38 -7.09
C PHE A 9 33.60 5.14 -5.84
N ALA A 10 34.15 6.35 -6.00
CA ALA A 10 34.53 7.20 -4.87
C ALA A 10 33.32 7.70 -4.07
N LEU A 11 32.20 7.99 -4.74
CA LEU A 11 30.93 8.31 -4.06
C LEU A 11 30.45 7.12 -3.22
N ILE A 12 30.48 5.89 -3.76
CA ILE A 12 30.09 4.67 -3.04
C ILE A 12 30.96 4.43 -1.80
N ALA A 13 32.26 4.70 -1.87
CA ALA A 13 33.16 4.53 -0.73
C ALA A 13 32.93 5.57 0.39
N ILE A 14 32.61 6.82 0.04
CA ILE A 14 32.30 7.88 1.01
C ILE A 14 30.94 7.62 1.68
N LEU A 15 29.98 7.05 0.94
CA LEU A 15 28.66 6.63 1.43
C LEU A 15 28.73 5.50 2.46
N LEU A 16 29.72 4.61 2.35
CA LEU A 16 29.92 3.50 3.28
C LEU A 16 30.67 3.88 4.56
N SER A 17 31.30 5.05 4.60
CA SER A 17 32.22 5.44 5.70
C SER A 17 31.56 6.29 6.80
N SER A 18 30.31 6.75 6.62
CA SER A 18 29.56 7.47 7.65
C SER A 18 28.62 6.54 8.42
N CYS A 19 29.17 5.53 9.07
CA CYS A 19 28.46 4.74 10.07
C CYS A 19 29.01 5.11 11.45
N ASN A 20 28.18 5.76 12.30
CA ASN A 20 28.08 5.41 13.74
C ASN A 20 27.21 6.32 14.63
N ASN A 21 26.42 7.26 14.11
CA ASN A 21 25.48 7.99 14.95
C ASN A 21 24.04 7.54 14.65
N LYS A 22 23.64 6.38 15.19
CA LYS A 22 22.22 6.04 15.27
C LYS A 22 21.56 6.99 16.27
N PRO A 23 20.51 7.75 15.91
CA PRO A 23 19.72 8.45 16.90
C PRO A 23 19.12 7.44 17.88
N GLU A 24 19.15 7.76 19.17
CA GLU A 24 18.58 6.93 20.22
C GLU A 24 17.06 6.88 20.02
N MET A 25 16.52 5.70 19.72
CA MET A 25 15.09 5.49 19.52
C MET A 25 14.40 5.67 20.86
N LYS A 26 13.60 6.72 21.01
CA LYS A 26 12.73 6.89 22.18
C LYS A 26 11.58 5.87 22.06
N ILE A 27 11.52 4.94 23.01
CA ILE A 27 10.51 3.89 23.03
C ILE A 27 9.34 4.37 23.89
N THR A 28 8.12 4.11 23.44
CA THR A 28 6.90 4.34 24.23
C THR A 28 6.15 3.03 24.37
N ASP A 29 5.88 2.62 25.61
CA ASP A 29 4.98 1.50 25.91
C ASP A 29 3.55 2.04 26.11
N LEU A 30 2.67 1.76 25.15
CA LEU A 30 1.27 2.23 25.15
C LEU A 30 0.31 1.28 25.89
N HIS A 31 0.81 0.32 26.68
CA HIS A 31 -0.05 -0.66 27.35
C HIS A 31 0.39 -0.97 28.78
N VAL A 32 0.58 0.07 29.59
CA VAL A 32 1.03 -0.08 30.98
C VAL A 32 -0.14 -0.08 31.96
N HIS A 33 -0.22 -1.10 32.81
CA HIS A 33 -1.21 -1.23 33.88
C HIS A 33 -0.60 -1.02 35.26
N LEU A 34 -1.21 -0.18 36.09
CA LEU A 34 -0.86 -0.03 37.51
C LEU A 34 -1.57 -1.11 38.34
N LYS A 35 -1.03 -2.34 38.33
CA LYS A 35 -1.60 -3.51 39.03
C LYS A 35 -0.70 -4.03 40.15
N GLY A 36 -1.33 -4.68 41.13
CA GLY A 36 -0.64 -5.23 42.30
C GLY A 36 -0.07 -4.12 43.17
N ASN A 37 1.24 -4.17 43.43
CA ASN A 37 1.94 -3.18 44.26
C ASN A 37 2.59 -2.05 43.44
N LEU A 38 2.40 -2.01 42.12
CA LEU A 38 2.99 -0.98 41.27
C LEU A 38 2.19 0.32 41.39
N THR A 39 2.77 1.33 42.01
CA THR A 39 2.17 2.67 42.11
C THR A 39 2.50 3.52 40.89
N ILE A 40 1.80 4.65 40.73
CA ILE A 40 2.11 5.60 39.67
C ILE A 40 3.51 6.23 39.85
N ASP A 41 3.95 6.45 41.09
CA ASP A 41 5.28 6.99 41.37
C ASP A 41 6.38 5.97 41.04
N ASP A 42 6.12 4.67 41.28
CA ASP A 42 7.00 3.59 40.82
C ASP A 42 7.10 3.57 39.29
N ALA A 43 5.98 3.79 38.59
CA ALA A 43 5.96 3.89 37.13
C ALA A 43 6.78 5.10 36.64
N VAL A 44 6.75 6.24 37.34
CA VAL A 44 7.59 7.41 37.02
C VAL A 44 9.07 7.07 37.17
N ALA A 45 9.45 6.47 38.30
CA ALA A 45 10.83 6.08 38.55
C ALA A 45 11.34 5.08 37.50
N LYS A 46 10.49 4.10 37.14
CA LYS A 46 10.82 3.06 36.17
C LYS A 46 10.93 3.60 34.75
N SER A 47 9.95 4.40 34.31
CA SER A 47 9.95 5.07 33.00
C SER A 47 11.23 5.90 32.81
N ALA A 48 11.61 6.68 33.83
CA ALA A 48 12.84 7.48 33.79
C ALA A 48 14.11 6.63 33.78
N ALA A 49 14.16 5.53 34.55
CA ALA A 49 15.32 4.64 34.61
C ALA A 49 15.52 3.84 33.31
N GLU A 50 14.43 3.48 32.64
CA GLU A 50 14.45 2.69 31.40
C GLU A 50 14.51 3.56 30.14
N ASN A 51 14.31 4.88 30.27
CA ASN A 51 14.16 5.81 29.14
C ASN A 51 13.02 5.37 28.18
N ILE A 52 11.91 4.89 28.76
CA ILE A 52 10.71 4.45 28.05
C ILE A 52 9.54 5.33 28.51
N ASP A 53 8.89 6.04 27.60
CA ASP A 53 7.66 6.76 27.90
C ASP A 53 6.50 5.78 28.07
N TYR A 54 5.55 6.05 28.97
CA TYR A 54 4.41 5.15 29.21
C TYR A 54 3.07 5.77 28.82
N GLY A 55 2.18 4.90 28.34
CA GLY A 55 0.75 5.09 28.30
C GLY A 55 0.09 4.29 29.41
N ILE A 56 -0.50 4.97 30.39
CA ILE A 56 -1.18 4.34 31.52
C ILE A 56 -2.60 3.97 31.11
N ALA A 57 -2.82 2.67 30.93
CA ALA A 57 -4.09 2.08 30.53
C ALA A 57 -4.94 1.74 31.75
N VAL A 58 -6.06 2.45 31.91
CA VAL A 58 -7.04 2.17 32.97
C VAL A 58 -8.05 1.14 32.46
N ASN A 59 -8.23 0.04 33.19
CA ASN A 59 -9.26 -0.95 32.86
C ASN A 59 -10.66 -0.37 33.18
N CYS A 60 -11.46 -0.18 32.14
CA CYS A 60 -12.79 0.41 32.19
C CYS A 60 -13.83 -0.52 31.57
N GLY A 61 -14.75 -1.06 32.36
CA GLY A 61 -15.81 -1.93 31.84
C GLY A 61 -16.58 -2.66 32.94
N LEU A 62 -17.55 -3.48 32.53
CA LEU A 62 -18.41 -4.20 33.48
C LEU A 62 -17.58 -5.17 34.34
N GLY A 63 -17.68 -5.04 35.67
CA GLY A 63 -16.92 -5.87 36.61
C GLY A 63 -15.49 -5.37 36.90
N PHE A 64 -15.10 -4.22 36.35
CA PHE A 64 -13.82 -3.58 36.63
C PHE A 64 -13.97 -2.42 37.63
N PRO A 65 -12.89 -1.94 38.26
CA PRO A 65 -12.94 -0.84 39.21
C PRO A 65 -13.65 0.41 38.65
N ILE A 66 -13.40 0.71 37.38
CA ILE A 66 -14.08 1.76 36.63
C ILE A 66 -15.15 1.11 35.75
N HIS A 67 -16.42 1.30 36.09
CA HIS A 67 -17.53 0.60 35.44
C HIS A 67 -18.75 1.50 35.19
N LYS A 68 -18.61 2.82 35.38
CA LYS A 68 -19.65 3.83 35.11
C LYS A 68 -19.02 5.10 34.57
N ASP A 69 -19.74 5.76 33.66
CA ASP A 69 -19.34 7.02 33.04
C ASP A 69 -18.97 8.12 34.06
N SER A 70 -19.73 8.23 35.14
CA SER A 70 -19.55 9.23 36.19
C SER A 70 -18.22 9.12 36.96
N GLN A 71 -17.49 8.01 36.82
CA GLN A 71 -16.19 7.81 37.48
C GLN A 71 -15.02 8.39 36.67
N ILE A 72 -15.22 8.63 35.36
CA ILE A 72 -14.14 8.96 34.43
C ILE A 72 -13.47 10.29 34.80
N ASP A 73 -14.24 11.32 35.15
CA ASP A 73 -13.69 12.64 35.49
C ASP A 73 -12.70 12.59 36.66
N SER A 74 -13.00 11.81 37.70
CA SER A 74 -12.10 11.67 38.84
C SER A 74 -10.83 10.92 38.48
N VAL A 75 -10.92 9.88 37.64
CA VAL A 75 -9.75 9.11 37.18
C VAL A 75 -8.84 9.97 36.31
N VAL A 76 -9.41 10.67 35.33
CA VAL A 76 -8.67 11.55 34.42
C VAL A 76 -8.01 12.67 35.22
N ALA A 77 -8.72 13.31 36.16
CA ALA A 77 -8.15 14.37 36.99
C ALA A 77 -6.94 13.92 37.82
N ILE A 78 -6.95 12.68 38.34
CA ILE A 78 -5.81 12.13 39.07
C ILE A 78 -4.62 11.90 38.13
N LEU A 79 -4.85 11.23 37.00
CA LEU A 79 -3.78 10.83 36.09
C LEU A 79 -3.18 12.00 35.31
N ARG A 80 -3.95 13.07 35.06
CA ARG A 80 -3.45 14.30 34.44
C ARG A 80 -2.46 15.08 35.32
N ASN A 81 -2.32 14.76 36.61
CA ASN A 81 -1.23 15.27 37.44
C ASN A 81 0.15 14.68 37.06
N TYR A 82 0.16 13.67 36.19
CA TYR A 82 1.36 13.01 35.67
C TYR A 82 1.48 13.25 34.16
N PRO A 83 1.77 14.49 33.73
CA PRO A 83 1.75 14.89 32.32
C PRO A 83 2.82 14.22 31.45
N GLN A 84 3.78 13.52 32.04
CA GLN A 84 4.77 12.71 31.34
C GLN A 84 4.19 11.43 30.71
N PHE A 85 2.99 11.01 31.13
CA PHE A 85 2.34 9.81 30.62
C PHE A 85 1.20 10.14 29.68
N TYR A 86 1.04 9.28 28.66
CA TYR A 86 -0.20 9.24 27.91
C TYR A 86 -1.28 8.56 28.76
N LEU A 87 -2.49 9.09 28.72
CA LEU A 87 -3.63 8.57 29.45
C LEU A 87 -4.48 7.71 28.51
N ALA A 88 -4.63 6.43 28.84
CA ALA A 88 -5.34 5.49 28.00
C ALA A 88 -6.50 4.82 28.74
N MET A 89 -7.56 4.53 27.99
CA MET A 89 -8.64 3.66 28.45
C MET A 89 -8.49 2.30 27.76
N GLN A 90 -8.27 1.25 28.56
CA GLN A 90 -8.50 -0.11 28.12
C GLN A 90 -9.98 -0.42 28.36
N ALA A 91 -10.76 -0.40 27.30
CA ALA A 91 -12.17 -0.72 27.34
C ALA A 91 -12.36 -2.24 27.44
N GLU A 92 -13.02 -2.68 28.50
CA GLU A 92 -13.15 -4.09 28.87
C GLU A 92 -14.54 -4.64 28.56
N GLY A 93 -14.57 -5.84 27.99
CA GLY A 93 -15.80 -6.50 27.54
C GLY A 93 -16.36 -5.88 26.26
N ARG A 94 -17.62 -6.18 25.93
CA ARG A 94 -18.32 -5.61 24.75
C ARG A 94 -19.32 -4.53 25.13
N GLU A 95 -19.69 -4.52 26.40
CA GLU A 95 -20.73 -3.69 26.98
C GLU A 95 -20.25 -2.25 27.23
N TRP A 96 -18.94 -2.00 27.20
CA TRP A 96 -18.33 -0.68 27.43
C TRP A 96 -18.91 0.42 26.54
N MET A 97 -19.27 0.11 25.30
CA MET A 97 -19.91 1.04 24.35
C MET A 97 -21.25 1.60 24.86
N ASN A 98 -21.92 0.87 25.76
CA ASN A 98 -23.17 1.29 26.39
C ASN A 98 -22.95 1.87 27.80
N ILE A 99 -21.74 1.75 28.34
CA ILE A 99 -21.39 2.18 29.70
C ILE A 99 -20.75 3.56 29.68
N PHE A 100 -19.88 3.84 28.71
CA PHE A 100 -19.11 5.08 28.63
C PHE A 100 -19.56 5.94 27.45
N SER A 101 -19.81 7.22 27.72
CA SER A 101 -20.18 8.18 26.70
C SER A 101 -18.97 8.56 25.84
N LYS A 102 -19.23 9.01 24.61
CA LYS A 102 -18.16 9.51 23.74
C LYS A 102 -17.39 10.67 24.38
N GLU A 103 -18.10 11.57 25.06
CA GLU A 103 -17.47 12.68 25.79
C GLU A 103 -16.47 12.19 26.84
N SER A 104 -16.80 11.14 27.60
CA SER A 104 -15.89 10.54 28.57
C SER A 104 -14.70 9.84 27.91
N MET A 105 -14.93 9.14 26.80
CA MET A 105 -13.87 8.47 26.03
C MET A 105 -12.87 9.46 25.43
N ASP A 106 -13.36 10.60 24.93
CA ASP A 106 -12.54 11.66 24.31
C ASP A 106 -11.65 12.40 25.33
N LYS A 107 -11.79 12.15 26.65
CA LYS A 107 -10.91 12.69 27.71
C LYS A 107 -9.58 11.93 27.84
N PHE A 108 -9.51 10.71 27.30
CA PHE A 108 -8.28 9.92 27.20
C PHE A 108 -7.51 10.31 25.94
N ASP A 109 -6.19 10.16 25.96
CA ASP A 109 -5.35 10.40 24.78
C ASP A 109 -5.58 9.33 23.70
N TYR A 110 -5.93 8.11 24.11
CA TYR A 110 -6.43 7.06 23.24
C TYR A 110 -7.27 6.03 24.00
N VAL A 111 -8.11 5.32 23.26
CA VAL A 111 -8.95 4.22 23.77
C VAL A 111 -8.66 2.99 22.95
N PHE A 112 -8.47 1.85 23.60
CA PHE A 112 -8.30 0.56 22.93
C PHE A 112 -9.06 -0.53 23.67
N THR A 113 -9.28 -1.66 23.01
CA THR A 113 -9.96 -2.82 23.60
C THR A 113 -9.29 -4.09 23.09
N ASP A 114 -9.19 -5.08 23.95
CA ASP A 114 -8.64 -6.37 23.58
C ASP A 114 -9.71 -7.18 22.83
N CYS A 115 -9.36 -7.72 21.66
CA CYS A 115 -10.25 -8.57 20.85
C CYS A 115 -10.40 -9.99 21.43
N MET A 116 -10.51 -10.11 22.76
CA MET A 116 -10.57 -11.38 23.46
C MET A 116 -12.00 -11.88 23.69
N THR A 117 -13.00 -11.01 23.54
CA THR A 117 -14.42 -11.34 23.71
C THR A 117 -15.19 -11.19 22.41
N PHE A 118 -15.82 -12.26 21.94
CA PHE A 118 -16.65 -12.23 20.73
C PHE A 118 -17.81 -13.21 20.82
N THR A 119 -18.74 -13.15 19.87
CA THR A 119 -19.77 -14.17 19.67
C THR A 119 -19.43 -14.90 18.38
N ASP A 120 -19.42 -16.23 18.40
CA ASP A 120 -19.15 -17.04 17.20
C ASP A 120 -20.38 -17.16 16.30
N ALA A 121 -20.22 -17.82 15.15
CA ALA A 121 -21.30 -18.05 14.19
C ALA A 121 -22.49 -18.85 14.75
N LYS A 122 -22.30 -19.58 15.86
CA LYS A 122 -23.34 -20.38 16.55
C LYS A 122 -24.01 -19.59 17.66
N GLY A 123 -23.68 -18.31 17.85
CA GLY A 123 -24.25 -17.46 18.89
C GLY A 123 -23.63 -17.66 20.28
N ARG A 124 -22.55 -18.45 20.40
CA ARG A 124 -21.89 -18.70 21.68
C ARG A 124 -20.98 -17.54 22.05
N ARG A 125 -21.02 -17.12 23.30
CA ARG A 125 -20.07 -16.12 23.84
C ARG A 125 -18.72 -16.80 24.02
N ASN A 126 -17.69 -16.21 23.44
CA ASN A 126 -16.30 -16.61 23.59
C ASN A 126 -15.55 -15.57 24.42
N ARG A 127 -14.83 -16.05 25.44
CA ARG A 127 -13.82 -15.30 26.20
C ARG A 127 -12.55 -16.13 26.19
N ILE A 128 -11.64 -15.84 25.27
CA ILE A 128 -10.53 -16.76 24.93
C ILE A 128 -9.55 -17.08 26.08
N TRP A 129 -9.63 -16.34 27.19
CA TRP A 129 -8.83 -16.55 28.40
C TRP A 129 -9.57 -17.36 29.47
N MET A 130 -10.84 -17.69 29.25
CA MET A 130 -11.68 -18.49 30.14
C MET A 130 -11.97 -19.84 29.46
N PRO A 131 -11.33 -20.94 29.91
CA PRO A 131 -11.51 -22.26 29.29
C PRO A 131 -12.97 -22.70 29.21
N ASP A 132 -13.77 -22.42 30.25
CA ASP A 132 -15.19 -22.79 30.33
C ASP A 132 -16.09 -21.95 29.41
N GLU A 133 -15.54 -20.92 28.79
CA GLU A 133 -16.25 -19.99 27.90
C GLU A 133 -15.55 -19.83 26.55
N THR A 134 -14.71 -20.79 26.19
CA THR A 134 -14.02 -20.82 24.90
C THR A 134 -14.44 -22.08 24.16
N TRP A 135 -15.06 -21.89 23.00
CA TRP A 135 -15.66 -22.97 22.23
C TRP A 135 -14.83 -23.22 20.97
N ILE A 136 -13.99 -24.25 21.01
CA ILE A 136 -13.17 -24.68 19.87
C ILE A 136 -13.64 -26.08 19.47
N ASP A 137 -14.58 -26.14 18.53
CA ASP A 137 -15.04 -27.42 17.98
C ASP A 137 -14.03 -27.98 16.96
N ASP A 138 -13.43 -27.07 16.17
CA ASP A 138 -12.35 -27.31 15.20
C ASP A 138 -11.36 -26.14 15.24
N GLU A 139 -10.07 -26.45 15.29
CA GLU A 139 -9.02 -25.43 15.44
C GLU A 139 -8.87 -24.54 14.20
N GLN A 140 -8.98 -25.12 13.00
CA GLN A 140 -8.83 -24.37 11.75
C GLN A 140 -10.04 -23.46 11.52
N GLU A 141 -11.25 -23.96 11.74
CA GLU A 141 -12.49 -23.17 11.64
C GLU A 141 -12.47 -21.99 12.63
N PHE A 142 -11.99 -22.23 13.86
CA PHE A 142 -11.84 -21.17 14.86
C PHE A 142 -10.85 -20.10 14.40
N MET A 143 -9.67 -20.50 13.89
CA MET A 143 -8.67 -19.57 13.40
C MET A 143 -9.14 -18.79 12.17
N ASP A 144 -9.80 -19.45 11.22
CA ASP A 144 -10.38 -18.83 10.03
C ASP A 144 -11.45 -17.79 10.41
N TYR A 145 -12.28 -18.09 11.42
CA TYR A 145 -13.26 -17.15 11.95
C TYR A 145 -12.60 -15.92 12.57
N VAL A 146 -11.61 -16.09 13.44
CA VAL A 146 -10.92 -14.98 14.12
C VAL A 146 -10.20 -14.11 13.10
N VAL A 147 -9.41 -14.72 12.21
CA VAL A 147 -8.64 -13.99 11.18
C VAL A 147 -9.57 -13.28 10.22
N SER A 148 -10.63 -13.92 9.73
CA SER A 148 -11.59 -13.26 8.82
C SER A 148 -12.33 -12.11 9.51
N THR A 149 -12.68 -12.25 10.78
CA THR A 149 -13.31 -11.17 11.56
C THR A 149 -12.37 -9.99 11.74
N LEU A 150 -11.12 -10.23 12.13
CA LEU A 150 -10.10 -9.18 12.26
C LEU A 150 -9.83 -8.50 10.92
N ALA A 151 -9.66 -9.26 9.84
CA ALA A 151 -9.46 -8.72 8.50
C ALA A 151 -10.65 -7.86 8.06
N LYS A 152 -11.88 -8.29 8.37
CA LYS A 152 -13.10 -7.52 8.10
C LYS A 152 -13.13 -6.21 8.88
N ILE A 153 -12.87 -6.23 10.19
CA ILE A 153 -12.82 -5.02 11.02
C ILE A 153 -11.77 -4.04 10.49
N LEU A 154 -10.58 -4.52 10.14
CA LEU A 154 -9.52 -3.68 9.57
C LEU A 154 -9.91 -3.09 8.21
N LYS A 155 -10.60 -3.87 7.37
CA LYS A 155 -11.15 -3.39 6.09
C LYS A 155 -12.24 -2.34 6.29
N ASP A 156 -13.12 -2.53 7.26
CA ASP A 156 -14.21 -1.59 7.55
C ASP A 156 -13.68 -0.29 8.20
N LEU A 157 -12.63 -0.36 9.02
CA LEU A 157 -11.92 0.82 9.53
C LEU A 157 -11.27 1.64 8.40
N ASP A 158 -10.77 0.98 7.36
CA ASP A 158 -10.16 1.60 6.18
C ASP A 158 -11.17 2.39 5.33
N LEU A 159 -12.46 2.04 5.41
CA LEU A 159 -13.55 2.73 4.71
C LEU A 159 -13.98 4.04 5.37
N ASN A 160 -13.45 4.39 6.56
CA ASN A 160 -13.58 5.75 7.08
C ASN A 160 -12.82 6.70 6.14
N GLY A 161 -13.55 7.47 5.32
CA GLY A 161 -13.07 8.14 4.11
C GLY A 161 -11.75 8.95 4.18
N ASN A 162 -11.25 9.30 5.36
CA ASN A 162 -9.93 9.90 5.55
C ASN A 162 -8.78 8.94 5.17
N LEU A 163 -8.89 7.64 5.50
CA LEU A 163 -7.88 6.63 5.16
C LEU A 163 -7.89 6.33 3.65
N ALA A 164 -9.06 6.26 3.03
CA ALA A 164 -9.20 6.08 1.58
C ALA A 164 -8.58 7.23 0.79
N ILE A 165 -8.83 8.49 1.17
CA ILE A 165 -8.24 9.65 0.51
C ILE A 165 -6.72 9.66 0.68
N ALA A 166 -6.21 9.39 1.88
CA ALA A 166 -4.78 9.32 2.13
C ALA A 166 -4.09 8.27 1.24
N ARG A 167 -4.67 7.06 1.14
CA ARG A 167 -4.17 6.00 0.26
C ARG A 167 -4.16 6.40 -1.21
N ILE A 168 -5.26 7.02 -1.69
CA ILE A 168 -5.34 7.56 -3.05
C ILE A 168 -4.20 8.53 -3.31
N LEU A 169 -3.98 9.49 -2.40
CA LEU A 169 -2.90 10.46 -2.53
C LEU A 169 -1.50 9.81 -2.50
N GLN A 170 -1.33 8.70 -1.80
CA GLN A 170 -0.04 8.00 -1.71
C GLN A 170 0.30 7.21 -2.98
N PHE A 171 -0.67 6.54 -3.60
CA PHE A 171 -0.41 5.73 -4.80
C PHE A 171 -0.46 6.55 -6.11
N LEU A 172 -1.18 7.68 -6.11
CA LEU A 172 -1.41 8.49 -7.31
C LEU A 172 -0.12 8.96 -7.99
N PRO A 173 0.93 9.44 -7.28
CA PRO A 173 2.20 9.80 -7.91
C PRO A 173 2.83 8.64 -8.67
N GLY A 174 2.76 7.42 -8.11
CA GLY A 174 3.28 6.21 -8.74
C GLY A 174 2.56 5.87 -10.05
N ILE A 175 1.22 5.99 -10.06
CA ILE A 175 0.40 5.75 -11.25
C ILE A 175 0.66 6.81 -12.32
N ILE A 176 0.63 8.09 -11.95
CA ILE A 176 0.84 9.19 -12.89
C ILE A 176 2.23 9.09 -13.53
N LEU A 177 3.27 8.84 -12.72
CA LEU A 177 4.63 8.64 -13.21
C LEU A 177 4.69 7.45 -14.17
N GLY A 178 4.16 6.29 -13.76
CA GLY A 178 4.17 5.07 -14.55
C GLY A 178 3.48 5.25 -15.90
N LEU A 179 2.23 5.72 -15.91
CA LEU A 179 1.47 5.95 -17.14
C LEU A 179 2.14 6.99 -18.05
N THR A 180 2.70 8.06 -17.49
CA THR A 180 3.37 9.12 -18.25
C THR A 180 4.62 8.58 -18.96
N VAL A 181 5.48 7.85 -18.24
CA VAL A 181 6.70 7.28 -18.80
C VAL A 181 6.37 6.17 -19.81
N HIS A 182 5.32 5.39 -19.55
CA HIS A 182 4.79 4.36 -20.44
C HIS A 182 4.38 4.92 -21.80
N GLU A 183 3.44 5.86 -21.81
CA GLU A 183 2.92 6.47 -23.04
C GLU A 183 4.00 7.29 -23.76
N PHE A 184 4.86 7.99 -23.01
CA PHE A 184 6.03 8.64 -23.60
C PHE A 184 6.92 7.65 -24.35
N SER A 185 7.16 6.47 -23.78
CA SER A 185 8.03 5.44 -24.38
C SER A 185 7.43 4.85 -25.65
N HIS A 186 6.11 4.64 -25.67
CA HIS A 186 5.38 4.28 -26.90
C HIS A 186 5.56 5.34 -27.99
N ALA A 187 5.29 6.62 -27.66
CA ALA A 187 5.41 7.72 -28.60
C ALA A 187 6.84 7.91 -29.12
N TRP A 188 7.83 7.84 -28.23
CA TRP A 188 9.24 7.96 -28.57
C TRP A 188 9.71 6.82 -29.46
N MET A 189 9.29 5.58 -29.17
CA MET A 189 9.64 4.42 -29.98
C MET A 189 8.99 4.47 -31.36
N ALA A 190 7.71 4.90 -31.46
CA ALA A 190 7.03 5.08 -32.74
C ALA A 190 7.77 6.07 -33.65
N LYS A 191 8.16 7.23 -33.08
CA LYS A 191 9.00 8.22 -33.78
C LYS A 191 10.32 7.61 -34.24
N LYS A 192 11.01 6.88 -33.37
CA LYS A 192 12.29 6.24 -33.69
C LYS A 192 12.16 5.20 -34.81
N CYS A 193 11.00 4.55 -34.91
CA CYS A 193 10.68 3.59 -35.96
C CYS A 193 10.21 4.24 -37.28
N GLY A 194 10.03 5.56 -37.32
CA GLY A 194 9.69 6.32 -38.52
C GLY A 194 8.32 7.01 -38.50
N ASP A 195 7.47 6.73 -37.52
CA ASP A 195 6.13 7.34 -37.43
C ASP A 195 6.12 8.55 -36.49
N SER A 196 5.96 9.76 -37.04
CA SER A 196 5.88 11.01 -36.28
C SER A 196 4.47 11.39 -35.83
N THR A 197 3.47 10.52 -36.02
CA THR A 197 2.06 10.83 -35.69
C THR A 197 1.88 11.26 -34.23
N SER A 198 2.43 10.48 -33.29
CA SER A 198 2.35 10.79 -31.85
C SER A 198 3.15 12.04 -31.46
N GLU A 199 4.25 12.33 -32.16
CA GLU A 199 5.02 13.56 -31.98
C GLU A 199 4.22 14.79 -32.41
N GLN A 200 3.57 14.73 -33.58
CA GLN A 200 2.73 15.82 -34.08
C GLN A 200 1.53 16.08 -33.15
N GLN A 201 1.04 15.05 -32.45
CA GLN A 201 0.04 15.16 -31.39
C GLN A 201 0.60 15.72 -30.06
N GLY A 202 1.91 16.00 -29.98
CA GLY A 202 2.58 16.50 -28.79
C GLY A 202 2.73 15.47 -27.67
N ARG A 203 2.78 14.17 -28.00
CA ARG A 203 2.88 13.06 -27.02
C ARG A 203 4.30 12.63 -26.69
N VAL A 204 5.31 13.06 -27.44
CA VAL A 204 6.72 12.81 -27.10
C VAL A 204 7.16 13.83 -26.02
N THR A 205 6.59 13.70 -24.82
CA THR A 205 6.83 14.57 -23.67
C THR A 205 6.62 13.80 -22.37
N LEU A 206 7.31 14.19 -21.29
CA LEU A 206 7.09 13.67 -19.93
C LEU A 206 6.08 14.53 -19.15
N ASN A 207 5.30 15.38 -19.83
CA ASN A 207 4.21 16.12 -19.21
C ASN A 207 2.99 15.21 -18.98
N PRO A 208 2.60 14.89 -17.73
CA PRO A 208 1.53 13.95 -17.43
C PRO A 208 0.17 14.38 -18.00
N PHE A 209 -0.10 15.69 -18.08
CA PHE A 209 -1.37 16.21 -18.62
C PHE A 209 -1.59 15.89 -20.09
N LYS A 210 -0.53 15.53 -20.83
CA LYS A 210 -0.63 15.10 -22.23
C LYS A 210 -0.98 13.63 -22.38
N HIS A 211 -0.95 12.86 -21.29
CA HIS A 211 -1.14 11.40 -21.29
C HIS A 211 -2.35 10.94 -20.49
N ILE A 212 -2.87 11.77 -19.60
CA ILE A 212 -4.05 11.44 -18.79
C ILE A 212 -5.32 11.56 -19.65
N ASP A 213 -6.18 10.54 -19.56
CA ASP A 213 -7.57 10.61 -20.01
C ASP A 213 -8.46 11.11 -18.84
N PRO A 214 -9.27 12.18 -19.01
CA PRO A 214 -10.08 12.70 -17.92
C PRO A 214 -11.07 11.68 -17.34
N LEU A 215 -11.69 10.84 -18.17
CA LEU A 215 -12.63 9.82 -17.70
C LEU A 215 -11.86 8.69 -17.00
N GLY A 216 -10.75 8.25 -17.58
CA GLY A 216 -9.86 7.26 -16.96
C GLY A 216 -9.33 7.73 -15.60
N PHE A 217 -9.01 9.02 -15.45
CA PHE A 217 -8.58 9.61 -14.19
C PHE A 217 -9.70 9.66 -13.15
N VAL A 218 -10.92 10.04 -13.54
CA VAL A 218 -12.08 10.01 -12.63
C VAL A 218 -12.37 8.58 -12.18
N MET A 219 -12.34 7.62 -13.10
CA MET A 219 -12.51 6.20 -12.76
C MET A 219 -11.43 5.72 -11.80
N LEU A 220 -10.18 6.18 -11.95
CA LEU A 220 -9.12 5.84 -11.01
C LEU A 220 -9.43 6.30 -9.58
N LEU A 221 -9.98 7.51 -9.42
CA LEU A 221 -10.31 8.07 -8.11
C LEU A 221 -11.54 7.42 -7.47
N VAL A 222 -12.54 7.05 -8.27
CA VAL A 222 -13.85 6.56 -7.76
C VAL A 222 -13.92 5.04 -7.69
N ALA A 223 -13.31 4.35 -8.65
CA ALA A 223 -13.38 2.90 -8.81
C ALA A 223 -12.05 2.19 -8.54
N GLY A 224 -10.96 2.93 -8.26
CA GLY A 224 -9.63 2.35 -8.04
C GLY A 224 -8.96 1.78 -9.30
N PHE A 225 -9.58 1.96 -10.47
CA PHE A 225 -9.08 1.53 -11.77
C PHE A 225 -9.25 2.65 -12.80
N GLY A 226 -8.23 2.87 -13.64
CA GLY A 226 -8.28 3.87 -14.70
C GLY A 226 -7.33 3.55 -15.83
N TRP A 227 -7.41 4.33 -16.90
CA TRP A 227 -6.57 4.19 -18.09
C TRP A 227 -5.98 5.53 -18.52
N ALA A 228 -4.83 5.46 -19.19
CA ALA A 228 -4.23 6.61 -19.87
C ALA A 228 -4.90 6.83 -21.23
N LYS A 229 -4.64 8.00 -21.82
CA LYS A 229 -5.06 8.31 -23.19
C LYS A 229 -4.06 7.66 -24.16
N PRO A 230 -4.44 6.58 -24.88
CA PRO A 230 -3.49 5.76 -25.62
C PRO A 230 -2.78 6.54 -26.72
N VAL A 231 -1.51 6.23 -26.95
CA VAL A 231 -0.73 6.75 -28.07
C VAL A 231 -1.18 6.13 -29.38
N GLN A 232 -1.37 6.99 -30.38
CA GLN A 232 -1.68 6.59 -31.75
C GLN A 232 -0.42 6.57 -32.59
N PHE A 233 -0.29 5.56 -33.45
CA PHE A 233 0.75 5.49 -34.46
C PHE A 233 0.18 4.95 -35.78
N ASN A 234 0.77 5.35 -36.90
CA ASN A 234 0.42 4.84 -38.22
C ASN A 234 1.43 3.80 -38.69
N GLU A 235 1.00 2.55 -38.81
CA GLU A 235 1.84 1.44 -39.26
C GLU A 235 2.44 1.65 -40.66
N GLN A 236 1.76 2.40 -41.54
CA GLN A 236 2.23 2.67 -42.90
C GLN A 236 3.48 3.56 -42.92
N ASN A 237 3.71 4.33 -41.86
CA ASN A 237 4.88 5.20 -41.72
C ASN A 237 6.09 4.48 -41.12
N LEU A 238 5.92 3.25 -40.61
CA LEU A 238 6.99 2.50 -39.97
C LEU A 238 7.97 1.94 -41.00
N ARG A 239 9.26 1.97 -40.67
CA ARG A 239 10.33 1.44 -41.54
C ARG A 239 10.20 -0.08 -41.73
N ASN A 240 9.89 -0.81 -40.66
CA ASN A 240 9.70 -2.26 -40.67
C ASN A 240 8.43 -2.62 -39.87
N PRO A 241 7.22 -2.47 -40.46
CA PRO A 241 5.96 -2.48 -39.70
C PRO A 241 5.79 -3.66 -38.74
N ARG A 242 6.09 -4.89 -39.17
CA ARG A 242 5.94 -6.08 -38.31
C ARG A 242 6.83 -6.05 -37.06
N GLN A 243 8.09 -5.66 -37.22
CA GLN A 243 9.05 -5.62 -36.12
C GLN A 243 8.87 -4.37 -35.26
N ASP A 244 8.56 -3.25 -35.89
CA ASP A 244 8.47 -1.96 -35.24
C ASP A 244 7.21 -1.87 -34.37
N VAL A 245 6.09 -2.47 -34.78
CA VAL A 245 4.91 -2.65 -33.91
C VAL A 245 5.28 -3.38 -32.63
N MET A 246 6.08 -4.46 -32.71
CA MET A 246 6.50 -5.21 -31.52
C MET A 246 7.44 -4.38 -30.64
N LYS A 247 8.35 -3.60 -31.22
CA LYS A 247 9.23 -2.69 -30.47
C LYS A 247 8.44 -1.63 -29.74
N ILE A 248 7.43 -1.04 -30.40
CA ILE A 248 6.53 -0.05 -29.80
C ILE A 248 5.78 -0.71 -28.64
N ALA A 249 5.09 -1.83 -28.89
CA ALA A 249 4.34 -2.55 -27.86
C ALA A 249 5.16 -2.91 -26.61
N VAL A 250 6.44 -3.26 -26.75
CA VAL A 250 7.31 -3.59 -25.61
C VAL A 250 7.90 -2.34 -24.93
N ALA A 251 7.95 -1.19 -25.60
CA ALA A 251 8.57 0.02 -25.07
C ALA A 251 7.88 0.52 -23.79
N GLY A 252 6.54 0.58 -23.77
CA GLY A 252 5.77 0.98 -22.59
C GLY A 252 5.99 0.05 -21.38
N PRO A 253 5.77 -1.28 -21.50
CA PRO A 253 5.99 -2.21 -20.41
C PRO A 253 7.43 -2.16 -19.88
N LEU A 254 8.43 -2.20 -20.75
CA LEU A 254 9.83 -2.12 -20.33
C LEU A 254 10.17 -0.82 -19.62
N SER A 255 9.56 0.30 -20.02
CA SER A 255 9.77 1.56 -19.32
C SER A 255 9.22 1.53 -17.90
N ASN A 256 8.12 0.81 -17.66
CA ASN A 256 7.58 0.65 -16.31
C ASN A 256 8.48 -0.23 -15.45
N ALA A 257 9.00 -1.34 -15.99
CA ALA A 257 10.00 -2.15 -15.30
C ALA A 257 11.24 -1.31 -14.94
N LEU A 258 11.74 -0.50 -15.88
CA LEU A 258 12.89 0.38 -15.64
C LEU A 258 12.58 1.45 -14.58
N THR A 259 11.40 2.06 -14.60
CA THR A 259 10.94 3.01 -13.58
C THR A 259 10.90 2.34 -12.20
N ALA A 260 10.33 1.13 -12.10
CA ALA A 260 10.28 0.38 -10.84
C ALA A 260 11.69 0.09 -10.29
N MET A 261 12.64 -0.28 -11.16
CA MET A 261 14.04 -0.51 -10.78
C MET A 261 14.70 0.78 -10.28
N ILE A 262 14.54 1.90 -10.98
CA ILE A 262 15.10 3.20 -10.58
C ILE A 262 14.52 3.64 -9.24
N LEU A 263 13.21 3.52 -9.06
CA LEU A 263 12.54 3.84 -7.80
C LEU A 263 13.00 2.94 -6.66
N SER A 264 13.24 1.64 -6.91
CA SER A 264 13.74 0.71 -5.90
C SER A 264 15.15 1.07 -5.42
N ILE A 265 16.03 1.49 -6.35
CA ILE A 265 17.36 1.99 -5.99
C ILE A 265 17.24 3.26 -5.14
N ALA A 266 16.44 4.22 -5.59
CA ALA A 266 16.21 5.47 -4.86
C ALA A 266 15.63 5.21 -3.46
N PHE A 267 14.68 4.29 -3.35
CA PHE A 267 14.07 3.88 -2.09
C PHE A 267 15.05 3.17 -1.16
N SER A 268 15.91 2.28 -1.67
CA SER A 268 16.95 1.63 -0.87
C SER A 268 17.93 2.65 -0.29
N VAL A 269 18.36 3.62 -1.11
CA VAL A 269 19.22 4.73 -0.65
C VAL A 269 18.49 5.58 0.40
N PHE A 270 17.27 6.02 0.12
CA PHE A 270 16.45 6.80 1.05
C PHE A 270 16.24 6.07 2.39
N SER A 271 15.94 4.78 2.36
CA SER A 271 15.69 3.98 3.55
C SER A 271 16.94 3.80 4.42
N ARG A 272 18.13 3.71 3.82
CA ARG A 272 19.40 3.66 4.56
C ARG A 272 19.70 4.95 5.28
N TYR A 273 19.43 6.09 4.65
CA TYR A 273 19.65 7.41 5.26
C TYR A 273 18.63 7.79 6.32
N THR A 274 17.43 7.24 6.23
CA THR A 274 16.35 7.46 7.20
C THR A 274 16.24 6.32 8.21
N ALA A 275 17.23 5.43 8.27
CA ALA A 275 17.22 4.29 9.17
C ALA A 275 17.21 4.77 10.63
N GLY A 276 16.18 4.39 11.39
CA GLY A 276 15.98 4.81 12.78
C GLY A 276 15.16 6.08 12.96
N ASP A 277 14.80 6.79 11.90
CA ASP A 277 13.82 7.88 11.94
C ASP A 277 12.43 7.35 11.56
N TYR A 278 11.50 7.49 12.50
CA TYR A 278 10.11 7.01 12.42
C TYR A 278 9.11 8.17 12.38
N SER A 279 9.56 9.37 12.04
CA SER A 279 8.67 10.51 11.85
C SER A 279 7.63 10.24 10.75
N ASN A 280 6.43 10.79 10.93
CA ASN A 280 5.28 10.53 10.04
C ASN A 280 5.59 10.80 8.56
N TRP A 281 6.38 11.84 8.24
CA TRP A 281 6.71 12.16 6.86
C TRP A 281 7.58 11.08 6.20
N ILE A 282 8.46 10.42 6.96
CA ILE A 282 9.31 9.32 6.45
C ILE A 282 8.45 8.09 6.19
N SER A 283 7.57 7.74 7.12
CA SER A 283 6.64 6.62 6.94
C SER A 283 5.77 6.82 5.69
N ILE A 284 5.17 8.00 5.52
CA ILE A 284 4.40 8.35 4.31
C ILE A 284 5.28 8.29 3.05
N THR A 285 6.50 8.82 3.11
CA THR A 285 7.42 8.79 1.95
C THR A 285 7.80 7.36 1.57
N ARG A 286 8.05 6.48 2.57
CA ARG A 286 8.32 5.06 2.33
C ARG A 286 7.14 4.37 1.65
N GLU A 287 5.93 4.61 2.13
CA GLU A 287 4.71 4.08 1.52
C GLU A 287 4.55 4.56 0.07
N VAL A 288 4.73 5.85 -0.22
CA VAL A 288 4.68 6.40 -1.59
C VAL A 288 5.69 5.71 -2.50
N PHE A 289 6.93 5.49 -2.04
CA PHE A 289 7.94 4.76 -2.81
C PHE A 289 7.51 3.32 -3.09
N LEU A 290 7.08 2.59 -2.06
CA LEU A 290 6.64 1.21 -2.19
C LEU A 290 5.46 1.10 -3.15
N TYR A 291 4.45 1.96 -3.02
CA TYR A 291 3.33 2.03 -3.96
C TYR A 291 3.83 2.29 -5.38
N ALA A 292 4.70 3.28 -5.60
CA ALA A 292 5.21 3.59 -6.93
C ALA A 292 6.01 2.44 -7.54
N ILE A 293 6.83 1.73 -6.76
CA ILE A 293 7.59 0.55 -7.22
C ILE A 293 6.63 -0.57 -7.63
N TYR A 294 5.71 -0.94 -6.75
CA TYR A 294 4.78 -2.04 -6.99
C TYR A 294 3.79 -1.73 -8.11
N ILE A 295 3.30 -0.49 -8.21
CA ILE A 295 2.46 -0.05 -9.33
C ILE A 295 3.20 -0.21 -10.64
N ASN A 296 4.46 0.22 -10.74
CA ASN A 296 5.21 0.12 -11.99
C ASN A 296 5.53 -1.33 -12.37
N TRP A 297 5.83 -2.20 -11.39
CA TRP A 297 5.90 -3.65 -11.65
C TRP A 297 4.56 -4.24 -12.09
N GLY A 298 3.46 -3.81 -11.46
CA GLY A 298 2.10 -4.19 -11.81
C GLY A 298 1.76 -3.79 -13.24
N LEU A 299 2.01 -2.52 -13.61
CA LEU A 299 1.79 -2.03 -14.97
C LEU A 299 2.67 -2.74 -16.01
N PHE A 300 3.90 -3.12 -15.64
CA PHE A 300 4.75 -3.95 -16.50
C PHE A 300 4.11 -5.32 -16.77
N ILE A 301 3.78 -6.07 -15.71
CA ILE A 301 3.22 -7.43 -15.84
C ILE A 301 1.85 -7.38 -16.53
N PHE A 302 1.00 -6.46 -16.12
CA PHE A 302 -0.37 -6.33 -16.62
C PHE A 302 -0.38 -6.04 -18.13
N ASN A 303 0.46 -5.11 -18.60
CA ASN A 303 0.55 -4.80 -20.02
C ASN A 303 1.24 -5.89 -20.86
N LEU A 304 1.84 -6.93 -20.26
CA LEU A 304 2.34 -8.10 -21.00
C LEU A 304 1.27 -9.17 -21.23
N ILE A 305 0.10 -9.06 -20.61
CA ILE A 305 -0.99 -10.00 -20.83
C ILE A 305 -1.43 -9.91 -22.31
N PRO A 306 -1.52 -11.04 -23.03
CA PRO A 306 -1.79 -11.05 -24.46
C PRO A 306 -3.29 -10.91 -24.79
N LEU A 307 -3.92 -9.86 -24.25
CA LEU A 307 -5.35 -9.61 -24.37
C LEU A 307 -5.59 -8.13 -24.73
N PRO A 308 -6.19 -7.81 -25.89
CA PRO A 308 -6.55 -6.44 -26.23
C PRO A 308 -7.44 -5.82 -25.14
N PRO A 309 -7.25 -4.55 -24.77
CA PRO A 309 -6.40 -3.55 -25.42
C PRO A 309 -4.94 -3.49 -24.90
N LEU A 310 -4.49 -4.46 -24.10
CA LEU A 310 -3.16 -4.43 -23.48
C LEU A 310 -2.04 -4.62 -24.51
N ASP A 311 -0.87 -4.03 -24.25
CA ASP A 311 0.27 -4.03 -25.19
C ASP A 311 0.72 -5.44 -25.60
N GLY A 312 0.66 -6.40 -24.68
CA GLY A 312 1.04 -7.80 -24.88
C GLY A 312 0.24 -8.46 -25.99
N SER A 313 -0.95 -7.95 -26.30
CA SER A 313 -1.74 -8.41 -27.45
C SER A 313 -1.00 -8.21 -28.77
N HIS A 314 -0.28 -7.10 -28.94
CA HIS A 314 0.53 -6.86 -30.13
C HIS A 314 1.74 -7.82 -30.24
N LEU A 315 2.14 -8.47 -29.14
CA LEU A 315 3.27 -9.41 -29.15
C LEU A 315 2.90 -10.81 -29.59
N LEU A 316 1.69 -11.29 -29.28
CA LEU A 316 1.22 -12.62 -29.68
C LEU A 316 0.23 -12.58 -30.83
N LEU A 317 -0.55 -11.51 -30.96
CA LEU A 317 -1.61 -11.45 -31.97
C LEU A 317 -1.07 -11.07 -33.35
N ASN A 318 0.06 -10.36 -33.42
CA ASN A 318 0.70 -9.94 -34.68
C ASN A 318 1.14 -11.16 -35.54
N GLN A 319 1.31 -12.34 -34.94
CA GLN A 319 1.59 -13.62 -35.58
C GLN A 319 0.37 -14.15 -36.36
N PHE A 320 -0.83 -13.76 -35.96
CA PHE A 320 -2.08 -14.15 -36.61
C PHE A 320 -2.51 -13.18 -37.72
N ARG A 321 -1.69 -12.19 -38.07
CA ARG A 321 -1.93 -11.29 -39.21
C ARG A 321 -2.17 -12.01 -40.54
N LYS A 322 -1.62 -13.22 -40.70
CA LYS A 322 -1.89 -14.10 -41.84
C LYS A 322 -3.35 -14.52 -41.98
N TYR A 323 -4.16 -14.34 -40.93
CA TYR A 323 -5.61 -14.61 -40.90
C TYR A 323 -6.37 -13.33 -40.52
N PRO A 324 -6.60 -12.38 -41.46
CA PRO A 324 -7.10 -11.04 -41.15
C PRO A 324 -8.42 -11.01 -40.38
N ARG A 325 -9.40 -11.84 -40.78
CA ARG A 325 -10.70 -11.94 -40.09
C ARG A 325 -10.57 -12.42 -38.64
N PHE A 326 -9.66 -13.36 -38.40
CA PHE A 326 -9.41 -13.87 -37.04
C PHE A 326 -8.67 -12.81 -36.21
N HIS A 327 -7.64 -12.18 -36.78
CA HIS A 327 -6.92 -11.09 -36.13
C HIS A 327 -7.84 -9.93 -35.74
N GLU A 328 -8.63 -9.40 -36.67
CA GLU A 328 -9.61 -8.33 -36.40
C GLU A 328 -10.65 -8.75 -35.35
N GLY A 329 -11.12 -10.00 -35.42
CA GLY A 329 -12.01 -10.58 -34.42
C GLY A 329 -11.40 -10.58 -33.02
N LEU A 330 -10.13 -10.97 -32.89
CA LEU A 330 -9.44 -10.97 -31.60
C LEU A 330 -9.30 -9.57 -31.00
N TYR A 331 -9.00 -8.55 -31.80
CA TYR A 331 -8.94 -7.16 -31.29
C TYR A 331 -10.33 -6.62 -30.93
N LYS A 332 -11.34 -6.89 -31.76
CA LYS A 332 -12.71 -6.42 -31.51
C LYS A 332 -13.30 -7.07 -30.26
N TYR A 333 -13.31 -8.39 -30.20
CA TYR A 333 -13.90 -9.13 -29.08
C TYR A 333 -12.99 -9.15 -27.85
N GLY A 334 -11.67 -9.07 -28.03
CA GLY A 334 -10.69 -9.03 -26.95
C GLY A 334 -10.94 -7.88 -25.98
N SER A 335 -11.18 -6.66 -26.49
CA SER A 335 -11.47 -5.50 -25.65
C SER A 335 -12.77 -5.66 -24.86
N TYR A 336 -13.81 -6.29 -25.43
CA TYR A 336 -15.06 -6.59 -24.72
C TYR A 336 -14.87 -7.70 -23.67
N ILE A 337 -14.10 -8.73 -23.99
CA ILE A 337 -13.72 -9.80 -23.06
C ILE A 337 -12.95 -9.21 -21.90
N PHE A 338 -11.94 -8.37 -22.16
CA PHE A 338 -11.16 -7.69 -21.14
C PHE A 338 -12.04 -6.86 -20.20
N LEU A 339 -12.93 -6.02 -20.75
CA LEU A 339 -13.89 -5.27 -19.95
C LEU A 339 -14.77 -6.20 -19.10
N GLY A 340 -15.28 -7.30 -19.69
CA GLY A 340 -16.06 -8.30 -18.96
C GLY A 340 -15.29 -8.93 -17.79
N LEU A 341 -14.03 -9.31 -18.00
CA LEU A 341 -13.16 -9.87 -16.96
C LEU A 341 -12.88 -8.88 -15.83
N ILE A 342 -12.67 -7.60 -16.17
CA ILE A 342 -12.49 -6.54 -15.17
C ILE A 342 -13.78 -6.36 -14.36
N LEU A 343 -14.94 -6.29 -15.01
CA LEU A 343 -16.22 -6.15 -14.31
C LEU A 343 -16.49 -7.35 -13.40
N VAL A 344 -16.21 -8.58 -13.84
CA VAL A 344 -16.32 -9.75 -12.96
C VAL A 344 -15.36 -9.64 -11.77
N THR A 345 -14.11 -9.22 -11.98
CA THR A 345 -13.14 -9.04 -10.87
C THR A 345 -13.56 -7.93 -9.89
N VAL A 346 -14.26 -6.90 -10.37
CA VAL A 346 -14.71 -5.77 -9.52
C VAL A 346 -16.00 -6.10 -8.78
N PHE A 347 -16.95 -6.79 -9.42
CA PHE A 347 -18.25 -7.13 -8.84
C PHE A 347 -18.31 -8.48 -8.14
N THR A 348 -17.27 -9.31 -8.29
CA THR A 348 -17.10 -10.58 -7.58
C THR A 348 -15.76 -10.56 -6.87
N ASP A 349 -15.64 -11.22 -5.72
CA ASP A 349 -14.34 -11.36 -5.02
C ASP A 349 -13.37 -12.34 -5.72
N ILE A 350 -13.57 -12.63 -7.01
CA ILE A 350 -12.75 -13.55 -7.81
C ILE A 350 -11.68 -12.76 -8.55
N ASN A 351 -10.41 -13.01 -8.22
CA ASN A 351 -9.29 -12.38 -8.92
C ASN A 351 -8.97 -13.09 -10.25
N LEU A 352 -9.48 -12.57 -11.37
CA LEU A 352 -9.22 -13.11 -12.71
C LEU A 352 -7.87 -12.68 -13.29
N PHE A 353 -7.16 -11.75 -12.64
CA PHE A 353 -5.84 -11.28 -13.04
C PHE A 353 -4.86 -11.42 -11.87
N PRO A 354 -4.46 -12.66 -11.49
CA PRO A 354 -3.60 -12.91 -10.33
C PRO A 354 -2.13 -12.52 -10.63
N ILE A 355 -1.88 -11.24 -10.88
CA ILE A 355 -0.55 -10.69 -11.15
C ILE A 355 0.27 -10.44 -9.88
N TRP A 356 -0.39 -10.46 -8.71
CA TRP A 356 0.23 -10.17 -7.43
C TRP A 356 1.44 -11.04 -7.08
N PRO A 357 1.42 -12.38 -7.27
CA PRO A 357 2.61 -13.20 -7.00
C PRO A 357 3.81 -12.80 -7.86
N ALA A 358 3.60 -12.47 -9.14
CA ALA A 358 4.66 -12.01 -10.03
C ALA A 358 5.16 -10.61 -9.63
N MET A 359 4.25 -9.71 -9.22
CA MET A 359 4.61 -8.39 -8.70
C MET A 359 5.46 -8.50 -7.44
N GLN A 360 5.09 -9.38 -6.50
CA GLN A 360 5.87 -9.62 -5.29
C GLN A 360 7.23 -10.22 -5.61
N PHE A 361 7.29 -11.22 -6.50
CA PHE A 361 8.56 -11.83 -6.89
C PHE A 361 9.53 -10.79 -7.49
N LEU A 362 9.06 -9.96 -8.42
CA LEU A 362 9.91 -8.93 -9.04
C LEU A 362 10.23 -7.78 -8.08
N GLY A 363 9.24 -7.29 -7.32
CA GLY A 363 9.39 -6.20 -6.37
C GLY A 363 10.34 -6.56 -5.23
N ASN A 364 10.03 -7.60 -4.46
CA ASN A 364 10.87 -8.07 -3.35
C ASN A 364 12.22 -8.57 -3.85
N GLY A 365 12.25 -9.29 -4.98
CA GLY A 365 13.49 -9.77 -5.58
C GLY A 365 14.43 -8.61 -5.91
N PHE A 366 13.93 -7.56 -6.56
CA PHE A 366 14.75 -6.41 -6.91
C PHE A 366 15.12 -5.54 -5.69
N LEU A 367 14.20 -5.35 -4.74
CA LEU A 367 14.49 -4.67 -3.47
C LEU A 367 15.61 -5.37 -2.68
N SER A 368 15.54 -6.70 -2.58
CA SER A 368 16.58 -7.53 -1.97
C SER A 368 17.92 -7.38 -2.69
N LEU A 369 17.91 -7.39 -4.04
CA LEU A 369 19.12 -7.18 -4.85
C LEU A 369 19.78 -5.81 -4.61
N VAL A 370 18.99 -4.77 -4.37
CA VAL A 370 19.53 -3.43 -4.03
C VAL A 370 19.80 -3.27 -2.53
N GLY A 371 19.76 -4.37 -1.77
CA GLY A 371 20.09 -4.45 -0.35
C GLY A 371 19.07 -3.76 0.55
N TYR A 372 17.78 -3.89 0.21
CA TYR A 372 16.64 -3.63 1.09
C TYR A 372 16.00 -4.99 1.39
N SER A 373 16.22 -5.51 2.61
CA SER A 373 15.76 -6.82 3.07
C SER A 373 14.85 -6.67 4.28
#